data_AF-A0A7W3IPE6-F1
#
_entry.id   AF-A0A7W3IPE6-F1
#
_cell.length_a   1.000
_cell.length_b   1.000
_cell.length_c   1.000
_cell.angle_alpha   90.00
_cell.angle_beta   90.00
_cell.angle_gamma   90.00
#
_symmetry.space_group_name_H-M   'P 1'
#
loop_
_entity.id
_entity.type
_entity.pdbx_description
1 polymer ?
#
loop_
_entity_poly.entity_id
_entity_poly.type
_entity_poly.pdbx_seq_one_letter_code
_entity_poly.pdbx_strand_id
1 'polypeptide(L)'
;MTPPAVPVPRRTRPRRSRAIRSGTPGRRRVLAGVLAAALVLLAFPGVSLGRALAAPTSDPLGAKAAEWARDHGLGFAVTAAEQVVYWLHPPKTGGTPDPSLLQPPAGSADGGSDTTAPGRDATGSTGRHHAVAWALPHAPLTTVATPALPGEGVFRTVVRVDGHPAVQVAYLRPDPVHTSYLAAVTVFDPRLVRFVQHPGATEPGHLGLFRQPDWLPPSERSGLLATFNNGFKLADAHGGYQADHHTVVPLRTGAASLVVDVSGRIDVGSWGTEVGPGPQVAAVRQNLQLLVDHGRVCADVASNDPAVWGLTIAGADYVWRSGIGVDAHGTVIEVSGPSLSAPSLARLLQRAGAVRAMELDINPAWVSTMWYSGSGSTPHKVLPFSRPADRYFTPSTRDFVAVYAR
;
A
#
# COMPACT_ATOMS: atom_id res chain seq x y z
N MET A 1 82.43 -42.99 -69.38
CA MET A 1 82.77 -41.60 -69.77
C MET A 1 81.94 -41.25 -71.00
N THR A 2 81.31 -40.06 -70.99
CA THR A 2 80.42 -39.44 -72.01
C THR A 2 78.99 -40.03 -72.15
N PRO A 3 77.94 -39.21 -72.41
CA PRO A 3 77.34 -38.17 -71.54
C PRO A 3 75.81 -38.40 -71.30
N PRO A 4 75.12 -37.61 -70.45
CA PRO A 4 73.72 -37.85 -70.07
C PRO A 4 72.71 -37.24 -71.05
N ALA A 5 71.56 -37.89 -71.23
CA ALA A 5 70.42 -37.38 -71.97
C ALA A 5 69.28 -36.95 -71.02
N VAL A 6 68.79 -35.73 -71.25
CA VAL A 6 67.76 -35.00 -70.52
C VAL A 6 66.36 -35.57 -70.79
N PRO A 7 65.47 -35.74 -69.80
CA PRO A 7 64.04 -35.93 -70.05
C PRO A 7 63.22 -34.64 -69.90
N VAL A 8 62.30 -34.51 -70.86
CA VAL A 8 61.29 -33.47 -71.16
C VAL A 8 60.36 -33.12 -69.97
N PRO A 9 59.92 -31.86 -69.80
CA PRO A 9 58.95 -31.50 -68.76
C PRO A 9 57.53 -31.97 -69.12
N ARG A 10 56.91 -32.75 -68.23
CA ARG A 10 55.49 -33.14 -68.30
C ARG A 10 54.60 -31.98 -67.82
N ARG A 11 53.71 -31.52 -68.71
CA ARG A 11 52.58 -30.63 -68.38
C ARG A 11 51.64 -31.29 -67.36
N THR A 12 51.50 -30.70 -66.17
CA THR A 12 50.45 -31.04 -65.20
C THR A 12 49.23 -30.15 -65.35
N ARG A 13 48.05 -30.77 -65.52
CA ARG A 13 46.71 -30.13 -65.58
C ARG A 13 46.39 -29.34 -64.29
N PRO A 14 45.59 -28.27 -64.34
CA PRO A 14 45.17 -27.55 -63.15
C PRO A 14 44.11 -28.36 -62.39
N ARG A 15 44.39 -28.72 -61.13
CA ARG A 15 43.38 -29.26 -60.20
C ARG A 15 42.49 -28.11 -59.73
N ARG A 16 41.19 -28.21 -60.03
CA ARG A 16 40.13 -27.42 -59.38
C ARG A 16 40.25 -27.56 -57.86
N SER A 17 40.58 -26.47 -57.18
CA SER A 17 40.51 -26.36 -55.72
C SER A 17 39.04 -26.31 -55.30
N ARG A 18 38.53 -27.44 -54.78
CA ARG A 18 37.27 -27.49 -54.03
C ARG A 18 37.49 -26.72 -52.72
N ALA A 19 36.82 -25.58 -52.56
CA ALA A 19 36.76 -24.88 -51.29
C ALA A 19 36.03 -25.77 -50.26
N ILE A 20 36.80 -26.39 -49.36
CA ILE A 20 36.25 -27.08 -48.19
C ILE A 20 35.88 -25.97 -47.20
N ARG A 21 34.58 -25.62 -47.15
CA ARG A 21 34.00 -24.90 -46.01
C ARG A 21 34.01 -25.83 -44.80
N SER A 22 35.12 -25.94 -44.10
CA SER A 22 35.24 -26.64 -42.81
C SER A 22 34.72 -25.75 -41.69
N GLY A 23 33.38 -25.67 -41.55
CA GLY A 23 32.79 -25.23 -40.28
C GLY A 23 33.15 -26.26 -39.21
N THR A 24 34.07 -25.93 -38.31
CA THR A 24 34.59 -26.86 -37.30
C THR A 24 33.46 -27.36 -36.38
N PRO A 25 33.17 -28.68 -36.36
CA PRO A 25 32.07 -29.25 -35.57
C PRO A 25 32.24 -29.05 -34.05
N GLY A 26 33.46 -28.75 -33.59
CA GLY A 26 33.74 -28.39 -32.19
C GLY A 26 33.08 -27.09 -31.74
N ARG A 27 33.01 -26.05 -32.59
CA ARG A 27 32.36 -24.78 -32.23
C ARG A 27 30.84 -24.94 -32.06
N ARG A 28 30.20 -25.76 -32.89
CA ARG A 28 28.76 -26.05 -32.76
C ARG A 28 28.45 -26.85 -31.50
N ARG A 29 29.31 -27.80 -31.12
CA ARG A 29 29.15 -28.58 -29.88
C ARG A 29 29.41 -27.74 -28.62
N VAL A 30 30.40 -26.85 -28.65
CA VAL A 30 30.65 -25.88 -27.57
C VAL A 30 29.49 -24.90 -27.45
N LEU A 31 29.02 -24.32 -28.56
CA LEU A 31 27.85 -23.43 -28.56
C LEU A 31 26.59 -24.15 -28.05
N ALA A 32 26.36 -25.40 -28.47
CA ALA A 32 25.25 -26.20 -27.98
C ALA A 32 25.36 -26.50 -26.48
N GLY A 33 26.57 -26.79 -25.98
CA GLY A 33 26.83 -26.97 -24.55
C GLY A 33 26.61 -25.70 -23.73
N VAL A 34 27.05 -24.54 -24.23
CA VAL A 34 26.81 -23.23 -23.61
C VAL A 34 25.33 -22.88 -23.59
N LEU A 35 24.62 -23.10 -24.71
CA LEU A 35 23.18 -22.87 -24.79
C LEU A 35 22.40 -23.81 -23.87
N ALA A 36 22.78 -25.08 -23.77
CA ALA A 36 22.17 -26.04 -22.85
C ALA A 36 22.43 -25.64 -21.39
N ALA A 37 23.65 -25.25 -21.04
CA ALA A 37 23.97 -24.75 -19.70
C ALA A 37 23.21 -23.46 -19.36
N ALA A 38 23.10 -22.52 -20.31
CA ALA A 38 22.29 -21.32 -20.15
C ALA A 38 20.81 -21.65 -19.98
N LEU A 39 20.27 -22.60 -20.75
CA LEU A 39 18.88 -23.09 -20.61
C LEU A 39 18.64 -23.68 -19.22
N VAL A 40 19.55 -24.50 -18.71
CA VAL A 40 19.43 -25.08 -17.36
C VAL A 40 19.52 -24.00 -16.28
N LEU A 41 20.47 -23.06 -16.41
CA LEU A 41 20.64 -21.94 -15.49
C LEU A 41 19.42 -21.00 -15.49
N LEU A 42 18.75 -20.82 -16.63
CA LEU A 42 17.56 -19.98 -16.77
C LEU A 42 16.25 -20.74 -16.47
N ALA A 43 16.25 -22.07 -16.54
CA ALA A 43 15.06 -22.89 -16.27
C ALA A 43 14.59 -22.73 -14.81
N PHE A 44 15.51 -22.72 -13.85
CA PHE A 44 15.14 -22.60 -12.43
C PHE A 44 14.53 -21.22 -12.10
N PRO A 45 15.15 -20.07 -12.47
CA PRO A 45 14.52 -18.76 -12.36
C PRO A 45 13.21 -18.66 -13.17
N GLY A 46 13.15 -19.25 -14.37
CA GLY A 46 11.96 -19.24 -15.21
C GLY A 46 10.78 -19.97 -14.58
N VAL A 47 11.01 -21.13 -13.97
CA VAL A 47 9.99 -21.88 -13.21
C VAL A 47 9.58 -21.12 -11.96
N SER A 48 10.53 -20.52 -11.23
CA SER A 48 10.26 -19.69 -10.05
C SER A 48 9.36 -18.50 -10.40
N LEU A 49 9.72 -17.73 -11.42
CA LEU A 49 8.92 -16.59 -11.90
C LEU A 49 7.55 -17.07 -12.39
N GLY A 50 7.51 -18.18 -13.13
CA GLY A 50 6.25 -18.78 -13.59
C GLY A 50 5.31 -19.11 -12.44
N ARG A 51 5.83 -19.65 -11.32
CA ARG A 51 5.04 -19.91 -10.11
C ARG A 51 4.56 -18.62 -9.44
N ALA A 52 5.41 -17.60 -9.35
CA ALA A 52 5.02 -16.31 -8.79
C ALA A 52 3.90 -15.65 -9.62
N LEU A 53 4.00 -15.69 -10.94
CA LEU A 53 2.99 -15.15 -11.85
C LEU A 53 1.68 -15.96 -11.82
N ALA A 54 1.78 -17.28 -11.66
CA ALA A 54 0.63 -18.19 -11.57
C ALA A 54 -0.01 -18.25 -10.17
N ALA A 55 0.54 -17.56 -9.17
CA ALA A 55 -0.04 -17.52 -7.83
C ALA A 55 -1.49 -17.01 -7.90
N PRO A 56 -2.47 -17.67 -7.24
CA PRO A 56 -3.90 -17.40 -7.36
C PRO A 56 -4.31 -16.17 -6.53
N THR A 57 -3.64 -15.04 -6.76
CA THR A 57 -3.87 -13.76 -6.09
C THR A 57 -4.32 -12.76 -7.14
N SER A 58 -5.11 -11.77 -6.72
CA SER A 58 -5.59 -10.74 -7.64
C SER A 58 -4.49 -9.78 -8.11
N ASP A 59 -3.23 -9.93 -7.67
CA ASP A 59 -2.17 -8.92 -7.88
C ASP A 59 -1.79 -8.74 -9.36
N PRO A 60 -1.47 -7.50 -9.80
CA PRO A 60 -1.11 -7.25 -11.19
C PRO A 60 0.16 -8.01 -11.58
N LEU A 61 0.19 -8.58 -12.80
CA LEU A 61 1.36 -9.34 -13.28
C LEU A 61 2.66 -8.54 -13.22
N GLY A 62 2.61 -7.24 -13.53
CA GLY A 62 3.76 -6.35 -13.43
C GLY A 62 4.28 -6.22 -12.00
N ALA A 63 3.38 -6.11 -11.02
CA ALA A 63 3.76 -6.06 -9.60
C ALA A 63 4.35 -7.40 -9.15
N LYS A 64 3.71 -8.53 -9.50
CA LYS A 64 4.24 -9.88 -9.21
C LYS A 64 5.65 -10.08 -9.79
N ALA A 65 5.87 -9.65 -11.04
CA ALA A 65 7.18 -9.73 -11.68
C ALA A 65 8.22 -8.81 -11.02
N ALA A 66 7.85 -7.57 -10.72
CA ALA A 66 8.73 -6.61 -10.06
C ALA A 66 9.13 -7.08 -8.65
N GLU A 67 8.19 -7.63 -7.90
CA GLU A 67 8.45 -8.21 -6.57
C GLU A 67 9.34 -9.44 -6.65
N TRP A 68 9.03 -10.37 -7.56
CA TRP A 68 9.89 -11.54 -7.79
C TRP A 68 11.32 -11.11 -8.13
N ALA A 69 11.49 -10.14 -9.03
CA ALA A 69 12.81 -9.64 -9.39
C ALA A 69 13.56 -9.02 -8.20
N ARG A 70 12.88 -8.22 -7.37
CA ARG A 70 13.45 -7.67 -6.13
C ARG A 70 13.90 -8.76 -5.17
N ASP A 71 13.07 -9.77 -4.94
CA ASP A 71 13.34 -10.87 -4.01
C ASP A 71 14.47 -11.79 -4.50
N HIS A 72 14.82 -11.71 -5.80
CA HIS A 72 15.93 -12.47 -6.41
C HIS A 72 17.17 -11.60 -6.69
N GLY A 73 17.31 -10.46 -6.00
CA GLY A 73 18.51 -9.61 -6.06
C GLY A 73 18.57 -8.69 -7.28
N LEU A 74 17.51 -8.62 -8.09
CA LEU A 74 17.39 -7.71 -9.25
C LEU A 74 16.69 -6.40 -8.91
N GLY A 75 16.58 -6.05 -7.61
CA GLY A 75 15.92 -4.83 -7.17
C GLY A 75 16.50 -3.55 -7.80
N PHE A 76 17.81 -3.50 -8.03
CA PHE A 76 18.46 -2.37 -8.72
C PHE A 76 17.92 -2.14 -10.13
N ALA A 77 17.63 -3.20 -10.88
CA ALA A 77 17.14 -3.11 -12.25
C ALA A 77 15.68 -2.65 -12.27
N VAL A 78 14.88 -3.13 -11.32
CA VAL A 78 13.49 -2.68 -11.13
C VAL A 78 13.45 -1.22 -10.75
N THR A 79 14.26 -0.80 -9.78
CA THR A 79 14.38 0.61 -9.36
C THR A 79 14.85 1.50 -10.52
N ALA A 80 15.82 1.07 -11.33
CA ALA A 80 16.27 1.82 -12.50
C ALA A 80 15.16 1.98 -13.55
N ALA A 81 14.38 0.94 -13.82
CA ALA A 81 13.25 1.00 -14.74
C ALA A 81 12.14 1.93 -14.22
N GLU A 82 11.79 1.82 -12.94
CA GLU A 82 10.84 2.72 -12.28
C GLU A 82 11.34 4.17 -12.30
N GLN A 83 12.65 4.39 -12.13
CA GLN A 83 13.26 5.71 -12.19
C GLN A 83 13.12 6.33 -13.57
N VAL A 84 13.34 5.57 -14.64
CA VAL A 84 13.07 6.05 -16.02
C VAL A 84 11.59 6.42 -16.18
N VAL A 85 10.66 5.59 -15.70
CA VAL A 85 9.22 5.88 -15.78
C VAL A 85 8.88 7.17 -15.01
N TYR A 86 9.44 7.37 -13.82
CA TYR A 86 9.25 8.56 -13.01
C TYR A 86 9.83 9.81 -13.68
N TRP A 87 11.01 9.74 -14.27
CA TRP A 87 11.61 10.85 -15.03
C TRP A 87 10.78 11.24 -16.25
N LEU A 88 10.13 10.27 -16.91
CA LEU A 88 9.25 10.52 -18.04
C LEU A 88 7.88 11.08 -17.61
N HIS A 89 7.45 10.80 -16.37
CA HIS A 89 6.14 11.18 -15.85
C HIS A 89 6.24 11.73 -14.42
N PRO A 90 6.97 12.84 -14.19
CA PRO A 90 7.07 13.42 -12.86
C PRO A 90 5.69 13.93 -12.41
N PRO A 91 5.42 13.95 -11.09
CA PRO A 91 4.21 14.54 -10.55
C PRO A 91 3.98 15.96 -11.06
N LYS A 92 2.73 16.26 -11.43
CA LYS A 92 2.36 17.57 -11.94
C LYS A 92 2.47 18.63 -10.84
N THR A 93 3.18 19.71 -11.14
CA THR A 93 3.19 20.92 -10.33
C THR A 93 2.10 21.89 -10.83
N GLY A 94 1.31 22.43 -9.92
CA GLY A 94 0.15 23.27 -10.23
C GLY A 94 -1.06 22.47 -10.73
N GLY A 95 -2.04 23.17 -11.29
CA GLY A 95 -3.26 22.60 -11.88
C GLY A 95 -4.41 22.37 -10.90
N THR A 96 -5.52 21.88 -11.44
CA THR A 96 -6.78 21.65 -10.70
C THR A 96 -7.04 20.15 -10.63
N PRO A 97 -7.38 19.58 -9.46
CA PRO A 97 -7.69 18.17 -9.34
C PRO A 97 -9.07 17.86 -9.92
N ASP A 98 -9.37 16.58 -10.09
CA ASP A 98 -10.72 16.14 -10.42
C ASP A 98 -11.70 16.57 -9.29
N PRO A 99 -12.70 17.43 -9.58
CA PRO A 99 -13.64 17.90 -8.57
C PRO A 99 -14.65 16.82 -8.14
N SER A 100 -14.74 15.68 -8.83
CA SER A 100 -15.71 14.61 -8.53
C SER A 100 -15.61 14.11 -7.09
N LEU A 101 -14.38 13.98 -6.56
CA LEU A 101 -14.12 13.56 -5.19
C LEU A 101 -14.54 14.62 -4.15
N LEU A 102 -14.57 15.89 -4.55
CA LEU A 102 -14.98 17.00 -3.67
C LEU A 102 -16.50 17.13 -3.58
N GLN A 103 -17.26 16.42 -4.42
CA GLN A 103 -18.71 16.44 -4.43
C GLN A 103 -19.29 15.38 -3.47
N PRO A 104 -20.53 15.57 -2.97
CA PRO A 104 -21.22 14.53 -2.22
C PRO A 104 -21.38 13.27 -3.07
N PRO A 105 -21.16 12.05 -2.53
CA PRO A 105 -21.49 10.83 -3.24
C PRO A 105 -22.98 10.84 -3.63
N ALA A 106 -23.27 10.62 -4.91
CA ALA A 106 -24.64 10.42 -5.38
C ALA A 106 -25.24 9.20 -4.65
N GLY A 107 -26.23 9.43 -3.78
CA GLY A 107 -26.82 8.39 -2.93
C GLY A 107 -26.44 8.45 -1.45
N SER A 108 -25.74 9.48 -1.00
CA SER A 108 -25.65 9.78 0.44
C SER A 108 -27.05 10.06 0.97
N ALA A 109 -27.51 9.26 1.92
CA ALA A 109 -28.82 9.37 2.55
C ALA A 109 -28.89 10.58 3.50
N ASP A 110 -28.66 11.79 2.98
CA ASP A 110 -29.07 13.05 3.60
C ASP A 110 -30.53 13.36 3.23
N GLY A 111 -31.39 12.32 3.27
CA GLY A 111 -32.84 12.45 3.21
C GLY A 111 -33.41 12.80 4.59
N GLY A 112 -32.87 13.82 5.23
CA GLY A 112 -33.47 14.45 6.41
C GLY A 112 -34.24 15.67 5.92
N SER A 113 -35.51 15.49 5.60
CA SER A 113 -36.44 16.57 5.28
C SER A 113 -36.45 17.60 6.40
N ASP A 114 -35.96 18.81 6.09
CA ASP A 114 -36.30 20.04 6.79
C ASP A 114 -37.83 20.11 6.88
N THR A 115 -38.37 19.73 8.03
CA THR A 115 -39.78 19.96 8.37
C THR A 115 -39.78 20.88 9.57
N THR A 116 -39.81 22.17 9.26
CA THR A 116 -40.18 23.24 10.16
C THR A 116 -41.52 22.91 10.80
N ALA A 117 -41.56 22.70 12.12
CA ALA A 117 -42.79 22.78 12.89
C ALA A 117 -42.49 23.39 14.28
N PRO A 118 -43.27 24.41 14.72
CA PRO A 118 -42.95 25.22 15.88
C PRO A 118 -43.48 24.64 17.19
N GLY A 119 -42.74 24.93 18.26
CA GLY A 119 -43.20 25.21 19.63
C GLY A 119 -44.21 24.26 20.27
N ARG A 120 -43.76 23.54 21.31
CA ARG A 120 -44.57 23.29 22.51
C ARG A 120 -43.69 22.99 23.71
N ASP A 121 -43.86 23.82 24.74
CA ASP A 121 -43.31 23.68 26.07
C ASP A 121 -43.67 22.33 26.69
N ALA A 122 -42.67 21.65 27.26
CA ALA A 122 -42.87 20.60 28.24
C ALA A 122 -41.76 20.72 29.30
N THR A 123 -42.15 21.35 30.41
CA THR A 123 -41.44 21.32 31.69
C THR A 123 -41.47 19.91 32.29
N GLY A 124 -40.31 19.44 32.76
CA GLY A 124 -40.25 18.39 33.79
C GLY A 124 -39.36 17.18 33.45
N SER A 125 -38.20 17.11 34.10
CA SER A 125 -37.59 15.93 34.73
C SER A 125 -36.07 15.94 34.58
N THR A 126 -35.38 16.20 35.69
CA THR A 126 -33.94 16.12 35.87
C THR A 126 -33.47 14.66 35.93
N GLY A 127 -33.41 14.01 34.77
CA GLY A 127 -32.61 12.79 34.58
C GLY A 127 -31.33 13.14 33.85
N ARG A 128 -30.19 13.21 34.53
CA ARG A 128 -28.86 13.20 33.89
C ARG A 128 -28.62 11.82 33.27
N HIS A 129 -29.25 11.56 32.13
CA HIS A 129 -28.73 10.61 31.18
C HIS A 129 -27.56 11.32 30.52
N HIS A 130 -26.33 10.85 30.78
CA HIS A 130 -25.20 11.16 29.92
C HIS A 130 -25.52 10.58 28.55
N ALA A 131 -26.29 11.32 27.74
CA ALA A 131 -26.40 11.04 26.32
C ALA A 131 -24.97 11.12 25.81
N VAL A 132 -24.38 9.96 25.50
CA VAL A 132 -23.15 9.88 24.75
C VAL A 132 -23.42 10.72 23.51
N ALA A 133 -22.76 11.88 23.40
CA ALA A 133 -22.92 12.75 22.26
C ALA A 133 -22.44 11.96 21.04
N TRP A 134 -23.37 11.35 20.33
CA TRP A 134 -23.09 10.67 19.10
C TRP A 134 -22.61 11.73 18.10
N ALA A 135 -21.42 11.51 17.54
CA ALA A 135 -20.65 12.58 16.93
C ALA A 135 -21.39 13.18 15.72
N LEU A 136 -21.46 14.51 15.70
CA LEU A 136 -21.62 15.28 14.47
C LEU A 136 -20.49 14.92 13.50
N PRO A 137 -20.63 15.22 12.19
CA PRO A 137 -19.52 15.10 11.27
C PRO A 137 -18.26 15.76 11.82
N HIS A 138 -17.09 15.18 11.57
CA HIS A 138 -15.83 15.77 12.02
C HIS A 138 -15.70 17.20 11.47
N ALA A 139 -15.14 18.10 12.26
CA ALA A 139 -14.95 19.48 11.84
C ALA A 139 -14.11 19.53 10.54
N PRO A 140 -14.43 20.43 9.60
CA PRO A 140 -13.66 20.53 8.37
C PRO A 140 -12.18 20.78 8.62
N LEU A 141 -11.34 20.10 7.85
CA LEU A 141 -9.90 20.28 7.89
C LEU A 141 -9.54 21.62 7.25
N THR A 142 -8.59 22.33 7.85
CA THR A 142 -8.01 23.52 7.24
C THR A 142 -7.31 23.15 5.93
N THR A 143 -7.52 23.87 4.83
CA THR A 143 -6.87 23.50 3.56
C THR A 143 -5.35 23.73 3.58
N VAL A 144 -4.62 22.96 2.77
CA VAL A 144 -3.15 23.08 2.65
C VAL A 144 -2.77 24.12 1.58
N ALA A 145 -3.48 24.10 0.46
CA ALA A 145 -3.27 25.00 -0.66
C ALA A 145 -4.34 26.11 -0.69
N THR A 146 -3.97 27.26 -1.26
CA THR A 146 -4.80 28.47 -1.35
C THR A 146 -4.98 28.91 -2.80
N PRO A 147 -6.19 29.39 -3.19
CA PRO A 147 -7.42 29.40 -2.40
C PRO A 147 -7.96 27.97 -2.19
N ALA A 148 -8.77 27.77 -1.14
CA ALA A 148 -9.46 26.50 -0.89
C ALA A 148 -10.42 26.16 -2.06
N LEU A 149 -10.49 24.88 -2.43
CA LEU A 149 -11.50 24.41 -3.39
C LEU A 149 -12.85 24.20 -2.67
N PRO A 150 -13.99 24.36 -3.35
CA PRO A 150 -15.28 24.02 -2.78
C PRO A 150 -15.33 22.57 -2.30
N GLY A 151 -15.66 22.35 -1.02
CA GLY A 151 -15.72 21.01 -0.41
C GLY A 151 -14.37 20.43 0.03
N GLU A 152 -13.25 21.10 -0.22
CA GLU A 152 -11.93 20.68 0.26
C GLU A 152 -11.88 20.71 1.80
N GLY A 153 -11.39 19.63 2.40
CA GLY A 153 -11.33 19.46 3.85
C GLY A 153 -12.66 19.14 4.53
N VAL A 154 -13.79 19.15 3.83
CA VAL A 154 -15.11 18.86 4.41
C VAL A 154 -15.32 17.36 4.53
N PHE A 155 -15.53 16.87 5.76
CA PHE A 155 -15.85 15.45 5.99
C PHE A 155 -17.24 15.09 5.51
N ARG A 156 -17.33 13.95 4.82
CA ARG A 156 -18.56 13.33 4.32
C ARG A 156 -18.71 11.96 4.94
N THR A 157 -19.89 11.66 5.48
CA THR A 157 -20.17 10.32 6.02
C THR A 157 -20.38 9.35 4.86
N VAL A 158 -19.58 8.28 4.81
CA VAL A 158 -19.70 7.22 3.79
C VAL A 158 -20.31 5.94 4.37
N VAL A 159 -20.18 5.72 5.68
CA VAL A 159 -20.81 4.58 6.37
C VAL A 159 -21.40 5.04 7.70
N ARG A 160 -22.62 4.58 8.00
CA ARG A 160 -23.29 4.76 9.28
C ARG A 160 -23.47 3.41 9.99
N VAL A 161 -23.34 3.42 11.31
CA VAL A 161 -23.70 2.31 12.21
C VAL A 161 -24.74 2.84 13.19
N ASP A 162 -25.91 2.19 13.24
CA ASP A 162 -27.05 2.61 14.06
C ASP A 162 -27.44 4.10 13.89
N GLY A 163 -27.36 4.59 12.64
CA GLY A 163 -27.65 5.99 12.31
C GLY A 163 -26.52 6.97 12.59
N HIS A 164 -25.41 6.55 13.19
CA HIS A 164 -24.29 7.42 13.55
C HIS A 164 -23.13 7.34 12.55
N PRO A 165 -22.39 8.44 12.28
CA PRO A 165 -21.26 8.43 11.36
C PRO A 165 -20.11 7.53 11.83
N ALA A 166 -19.96 6.35 11.24
CA ALA A 166 -18.92 5.40 11.60
C ALA A 166 -17.64 5.59 10.78
N VAL A 167 -17.79 5.89 9.49
CA VAL A 167 -16.68 6.18 8.57
C VAL A 167 -16.98 7.47 7.81
N GLN A 168 -16.04 8.40 7.85
CA GLN A 168 -16.13 9.67 7.14
C GLN A 168 -14.88 9.92 6.31
N VAL A 169 -15.01 10.61 5.18
CA VAL A 169 -13.90 10.91 4.27
C VAL A 169 -13.91 12.40 3.95
N ALA A 170 -12.75 13.04 4.04
CA ALA A 170 -12.46 14.36 3.50
C ALA A 170 -11.34 14.27 2.46
N TYR A 171 -11.23 15.27 1.59
CA TYR A 171 -10.16 15.34 0.59
C TYR A 171 -9.42 16.66 0.69
N LEU A 172 -8.10 16.61 0.59
CA LEU A 172 -7.20 17.76 0.66
C LEU A 172 -6.17 17.68 -0.47
N ARG A 173 -5.78 18.82 -1.04
CA ARG A 173 -4.54 18.85 -1.81
C ARG A 173 -3.34 18.54 -0.91
N PRO A 174 -2.36 17.75 -1.40
CA PRO A 174 -1.27 17.25 -0.56
C PRO A 174 -0.34 18.37 -0.07
N ASP A 175 -0.08 19.34 -0.93
CA ASP A 175 0.77 20.50 -0.66
C ASP A 175 0.44 21.66 -1.62
N PRO A 176 1.01 22.87 -1.42
CA PRO A 176 0.77 24.03 -2.28
C PRO A 176 1.35 23.91 -3.71
N VAL A 177 2.17 22.91 -4.00
CA VAL A 177 2.87 22.71 -5.27
C VAL A 177 2.16 21.67 -6.13
N HIS A 178 1.80 20.51 -5.60
CA HIS A 178 1.16 19.40 -6.32
C HIS A 178 -0.37 19.52 -6.33
N THR A 179 -0.87 20.68 -6.76
CA THR A 179 -2.31 21.02 -6.63
C THR A 179 -3.24 20.26 -7.58
N SER A 180 -2.71 19.55 -8.58
CA SER A 180 -3.48 18.65 -9.46
C SER A 180 -3.99 17.38 -8.77
N TYR A 181 -3.63 17.13 -7.52
CA TYR A 181 -3.89 15.89 -6.80
C TYR A 181 -4.72 16.12 -5.54
N LEU A 182 -5.48 15.10 -5.14
CA LEU A 182 -6.16 15.03 -3.85
C LEU A 182 -5.68 13.80 -3.09
N ALA A 183 -5.40 13.99 -1.80
CA ALA A 183 -5.27 12.93 -0.82
C ALA A 183 -6.60 12.78 -0.06
N ALA A 184 -6.96 11.55 0.28
CA ALA A 184 -8.10 11.24 1.12
C ALA A 184 -7.67 11.18 2.58
N VAL A 185 -8.51 11.72 3.46
CA VAL A 185 -8.42 11.56 4.92
C VAL A 185 -9.66 10.80 5.36
N THR A 186 -9.49 9.54 5.74
CA THR A 186 -10.55 8.66 6.23
C THR A 186 -10.50 8.60 7.74
N VAL A 187 -11.60 8.88 8.42
CA VAL A 187 -11.71 8.79 9.88
C VAL A 187 -12.71 7.73 10.28
N PHE A 188 -12.35 7.00 11.35
CA PHE A 188 -13.14 5.90 11.90
C PHE A 188 -13.49 6.18 13.36
N ASP A 189 -14.78 6.19 13.69
CA ASP A 189 -15.23 6.40 15.07
C ASP A 189 -14.99 5.13 15.92
N PRO A 190 -14.09 5.16 16.91
CA PRO A 190 -13.67 3.97 17.65
C PRO A 190 -14.79 3.38 18.52
N ARG A 191 -15.87 4.14 18.76
CA ARG A 191 -17.06 3.68 19.49
C ARG A 191 -17.98 2.82 18.63
N LEU A 192 -17.91 2.98 17.31
CA LEU A 192 -18.79 2.31 16.34
C LEU A 192 -18.07 1.21 15.56
N VAL A 193 -16.74 1.25 15.53
CA VAL A 193 -15.95 0.31 14.71
C VAL A 193 -14.96 -0.51 15.51
N ARG A 194 -14.66 -1.70 14.99
CA ARG A 194 -13.56 -2.56 15.42
C ARG A 194 -12.72 -2.97 14.23
N PHE A 195 -11.43 -3.13 14.46
CA PHE A 195 -10.42 -3.47 13.46
C PHE A 195 -9.99 -4.91 13.60
N VAL A 196 -9.70 -5.55 12.47
CA VAL A 196 -9.19 -6.92 12.39
C VAL A 196 -8.01 -6.92 11.43
N GLN A 197 -6.85 -7.36 11.93
CA GLN A 197 -5.67 -7.59 11.10
C GLN A 197 -5.83 -8.92 10.37
N HIS A 198 -5.69 -8.90 9.05
CA HIS A 198 -5.55 -10.10 8.22
C HIS A 198 -4.09 -10.25 7.80
N PRO A 199 -3.49 -11.46 7.90
CA PRO A 199 -2.16 -11.72 7.34
C PRO A 199 -2.22 -11.75 5.80
N GLY A 200 -1.13 -11.49 5.09
CA GLY A 200 -1.04 -11.78 3.66
C GLY A 200 -0.50 -13.18 3.38
N ALA A 201 -0.85 -13.73 2.22
CA ALA A 201 -0.42 -15.06 1.75
C ALA A 201 1.10 -15.22 1.73
N THR A 202 1.80 -14.14 1.37
CA THR A 202 3.25 -14.08 1.30
C THR A 202 3.80 -13.32 2.48
N GLU A 203 3.16 -12.20 2.86
CA GLU A 203 3.65 -11.30 3.91
C GLU A 203 2.55 -10.98 4.93
N PRO A 204 2.69 -11.42 6.19
CA PRO A 204 3.83 -12.14 6.77
C PRO A 204 3.95 -13.62 6.32
N GLY A 205 3.00 -14.13 5.53
CA GLY A 205 2.90 -15.53 5.17
C GLY A 205 2.47 -16.36 6.38
N HIS A 206 2.95 -17.61 6.48
CA HIS A 206 2.71 -18.47 7.64
C HIS A 206 1.24 -18.61 8.05
N LEU A 207 0.31 -18.63 7.08
CA LEU A 207 -1.14 -18.56 7.31
C LEU A 207 -1.67 -19.58 8.33
N GLY A 208 -1.04 -20.75 8.44
CA GLY A 208 -1.42 -21.77 9.44
C GLY A 208 -1.22 -21.36 10.91
N LEU A 209 -0.54 -20.23 11.19
CA LEU A 209 -0.39 -19.68 12.54
C LEU A 209 -1.54 -18.76 12.94
N PHE A 210 -2.29 -18.23 11.98
CA PHE A 210 -3.23 -17.14 12.22
C PHE A 210 -4.68 -17.61 12.09
N ARG A 211 -5.56 -17.02 12.90
CA ARG A 211 -6.99 -17.26 12.85
C ARG A 211 -7.63 -16.64 11.62
N GLN A 212 -7.14 -15.46 11.25
CA GLN A 212 -7.67 -14.70 10.12
C GLN A 212 -7.04 -15.18 8.80
N PRO A 213 -7.84 -15.35 7.74
CA PRO A 213 -7.33 -15.68 6.43
C PRO A 213 -6.71 -14.46 5.72
N ASP A 214 -6.05 -14.70 4.60
CA ASP A 214 -5.42 -13.70 3.73
C ASP A 214 -6.36 -12.98 2.77
N TRP A 215 -7.65 -13.07 3.04
CA TRP A 215 -8.75 -12.48 2.27
C TRP A 215 -10.00 -12.40 3.15
N LEU A 216 -11.08 -11.85 2.60
CA LEU A 216 -12.38 -11.73 3.26
C LEU A 216 -13.37 -12.75 2.69
N PRO A 217 -13.55 -13.92 3.36
CA PRO A 217 -14.55 -14.88 2.96
C PRO A 217 -15.96 -14.28 3.04
N PRO A 218 -16.92 -14.73 2.21
CA PRO A 218 -18.28 -14.19 2.23
C PRO A 218 -18.93 -14.19 3.62
N SER A 219 -18.62 -15.20 4.45
CA SER A 219 -19.09 -15.31 5.84
C SER A 219 -18.60 -14.21 6.77
N GLU A 220 -17.44 -13.61 6.48
CA GLU A 220 -16.86 -12.54 7.29
C GLU A 220 -17.26 -11.15 6.80
N ARG A 221 -17.95 -11.01 5.66
CA ARG A 221 -18.30 -9.68 5.12
C ARG A 221 -19.48 -9.02 5.83
N SER A 222 -20.22 -9.77 6.65
CA SER A 222 -21.33 -9.20 7.42
C SER A 222 -20.79 -8.14 8.39
N GLY A 223 -21.34 -6.92 8.32
CA GLY A 223 -20.88 -5.80 9.12
C GLY A 223 -19.53 -5.19 8.69
N LEU A 224 -18.97 -5.60 7.54
CA LEU A 224 -17.78 -4.99 6.96
C LEU A 224 -18.09 -3.55 6.52
N LEU A 225 -17.31 -2.60 7.01
CA LEU A 225 -17.48 -1.17 6.75
C LEU A 225 -16.38 -0.61 5.85
N ALA A 226 -15.14 -1.06 6.04
CA ALA A 226 -13.99 -0.59 5.30
C ALA A 226 -12.82 -1.59 5.30
N THR A 227 -11.86 -1.36 4.42
CA THR A 227 -10.57 -2.05 4.40
C THR A 227 -9.49 -1.08 3.96
N PHE A 228 -8.27 -1.25 4.46
CA PHE A 228 -7.10 -0.51 3.98
C PHE A 228 -5.84 -1.39 3.97
N ASN A 229 -4.87 -1.03 3.15
CA ASN A 229 -3.58 -1.71 3.09
C ASN A 229 -2.77 -1.54 4.38
N ASN A 230 -1.72 -2.34 4.55
CA ASN A 230 -0.82 -2.21 5.69
C ASN A 230 0.58 -1.68 5.30
N GLY A 231 1.58 -1.91 6.14
CA GLY A 231 2.96 -1.48 5.96
C GLY A 231 3.72 -2.21 4.84
N PHE A 232 5.03 -1.98 4.77
CA PHE A 232 5.91 -2.47 3.69
C PHE A 232 6.06 -4.01 3.70
N LYS A 233 6.85 -4.56 2.77
CA LYS A 233 7.44 -5.90 2.99
C LYS A 233 8.13 -5.94 4.35
N LEU A 234 8.11 -7.07 5.06
CA LEU A 234 8.79 -7.17 6.36
C LEU A 234 10.30 -6.95 6.25
N ALA A 235 10.89 -7.30 5.10
CA ALA A 235 12.30 -7.04 4.82
C ALA A 235 12.62 -5.53 4.75
N ASP A 236 11.67 -4.70 4.34
CA ASP A 236 11.84 -3.25 4.13
C ASP A 236 11.19 -2.41 5.24
N ALA A 237 10.33 -3.01 6.06
CA ALA A 237 9.57 -2.32 7.10
C ALA A 237 10.40 -1.83 8.28
N HIS A 238 11.67 -2.26 8.39
CA HIS A 238 12.55 -1.98 9.53
C HIS A 238 11.89 -2.28 10.89
N GLY A 239 11.04 -3.30 10.93
CA GLY A 239 10.18 -3.64 12.06
C GLY A 239 9.75 -5.10 12.04
N GLY A 240 8.90 -5.48 13.00
CA GLY A 240 8.38 -6.83 13.13
C GLY A 240 6.90 -7.00 12.78
N TYR A 241 6.47 -8.25 12.91
CA TYR A 241 5.07 -8.68 12.81
C TYR A 241 4.77 -9.71 13.90
N GLN A 242 3.69 -9.46 14.64
CA GLN A 242 3.12 -10.41 15.57
C GLN A 242 1.60 -10.42 15.41
N ALA A 243 0.96 -11.60 15.39
CA ALA A 243 -0.48 -11.74 15.51
C ALA A 243 -0.83 -13.09 16.14
N ASP A 244 -1.97 -13.17 16.83
CA ASP A 244 -2.42 -14.40 17.52
C ASP A 244 -1.34 -14.99 18.44
N HIS A 245 -0.57 -14.12 19.12
CA HIS A 245 0.59 -14.45 19.95
C HIS A 245 1.77 -15.12 19.21
N HIS A 246 1.70 -15.26 17.89
CA HIS A 246 2.79 -15.74 17.04
C HIS A 246 3.59 -14.58 16.47
N THR A 247 4.91 -14.62 16.64
CA THR A 247 5.85 -13.65 16.07
C THR A 247 6.47 -14.25 14.81
N VAL A 248 6.34 -13.56 13.67
CA VAL A 248 6.99 -13.95 12.41
C VAL A 248 8.33 -13.26 12.26
N VAL A 249 8.37 -11.96 12.54
CA VAL A 249 9.60 -11.16 12.63
C VAL A 249 9.60 -10.45 13.98
N PRO A 250 10.69 -10.51 14.77
CA PRO A 250 10.76 -9.88 16.08
C PRO A 250 10.41 -8.39 16.05
N LEU A 251 9.61 -7.97 17.02
CA LEU A 251 9.28 -6.56 17.22
C LEU A 251 10.53 -5.80 17.69
N ARG A 252 10.74 -4.61 17.14
CA ARG A 252 11.87 -3.73 17.45
C ARG A 252 11.43 -2.61 18.38
N THR A 253 12.14 -2.43 19.48
CA THR A 253 11.98 -1.24 20.35
C THR A 253 12.21 0.03 19.53
N GLY A 254 11.38 1.04 19.79
CA GLY A 254 11.45 2.33 19.13
C GLY A 254 10.67 2.41 17.81
N ALA A 255 10.49 1.29 17.10
CA ALA A 255 9.81 1.28 15.81
C ALA A 255 8.34 1.69 15.93
N ALA A 256 7.85 2.43 14.94
CA ALA A 256 6.43 2.78 14.87
C ALA A 256 5.59 1.52 14.69
N SER A 257 4.55 1.40 15.49
CA SER A 257 3.78 0.17 15.64
C SER A 257 2.29 0.47 15.59
N LEU A 258 1.62 -0.18 14.64
CA LEU A 258 0.17 -0.33 14.62
C LEU A 258 -0.18 -1.52 15.50
N VAL A 259 -0.91 -1.27 16.59
CA VAL A 259 -1.33 -2.31 17.54
C VAL A 259 -2.84 -2.48 17.46
N VAL A 260 -3.30 -3.69 17.20
CA VAL A 260 -4.72 -4.07 17.31
C VAL A 260 -4.89 -4.87 18.60
N ASP A 261 -5.79 -4.42 19.46
CA ASP A 261 -6.13 -5.15 20.70
C ASP A 261 -7.20 -6.24 20.45
N VAL A 262 -7.39 -7.13 21.42
CA VAL A 262 -8.37 -8.23 21.36
C VAL A 262 -9.82 -7.76 21.24
N SER A 263 -10.12 -6.49 21.54
CA SER A 263 -11.43 -5.86 21.33
C SER A 263 -11.56 -5.18 19.96
N GLY A 264 -10.51 -5.26 19.14
CA GLY A 264 -10.39 -4.62 17.85
C GLY A 264 -10.27 -3.11 17.93
N ARG A 265 -9.71 -2.53 18.99
CA ARG A 265 -9.25 -1.13 18.94
C ARG A 265 -7.85 -1.07 18.35
N ILE A 266 -7.57 0.02 17.65
CA ILE A 266 -6.23 0.35 17.17
C ILE A 266 -5.59 1.36 18.11
N ASP A 267 -4.29 1.19 18.36
CA ASP A 267 -3.41 2.28 18.79
C ASP A 267 -2.17 2.35 17.89
N VAL A 268 -1.54 3.51 17.82
CA VAL A 268 -0.30 3.76 17.07
C VAL A 268 0.71 4.41 18.00
N GLY A 269 1.93 3.90 18.05
CA GLY A 269 3.00 4.51 18.83
C GLY A 269 4.35 3.83 18.66
N SER A 270 5.36 4.38 19.31
CA SER A 270 6.70 3.79 19.40
C SER A 270 6.71 2.58 20.33
N TRP A 271 7.18 1.43 19.83
CA TRP A 271 7.18 0.18 20.60
C TRP A 271 8.11 0.24 21.81
N GLY A 272 7.60 -0.16 22.97
CA GLY A 272 8.30 -0.17 24.24
C GLY A 272 8.25 1.15 25.01
N THR A 273 7.76 2.23 24.38
CA THR A 273 7.65 3.55 25.02
C THR A 273 6.19 3.99 25.12
N GLU A 274 5.45 3.94 24.01
CA GLU A 274 4.07 4.44 23.94
C GLU A 274 3.05 3.32 23.79
N VAL A 275 3.42 2.28 23.05
CA VAL A 275 2.68 1.03 22.92
C VAL A 275 3.64 -0.12 23.20
N GLY A 276 3.15 -1.25 23.71
CA GLY A 276 4.05 -2.31 24.17
C GLY A 276 3.35 -3.64 24.37
N PRO A 277 4.10 -4.65 24.83
CA PRO A 277 3.54 -5.98 25.05
C PRO A 277 2.48 -5.92 26.15
N GLY A 278 1.44 -6.74 25.99
CA GLY A 278 0.40 -6.87 27.01
C GLY A 278 -0.61 -7.95 26.64
N PRO A 279 -1.39 -8.44 27.62
CA PRO A 279 -2.36 -9.51 27.39
C PRO A 279 -3.50 -9.11 26.45
N GLN A 280 -3.68 -7.81 26.22
CA GLN A 280 -4.71 -7.27 25.32
C GLN A 280 -4.23 -7.17 23.86
N VAL A 281 -2.94 -7.35 23.58
CA VAL A 281 -2.40 -7.21 22.22
C VAL A 281 -2.75 -8.43 21.38
N ALA A 282 -3.56 -8.24 20.34
CA ALA A 282 -3.93 -9.30 19.39
C ALA A 282 -2.99 -9.33 18.18
N ALA A 283 -2.62 -8.16 17.66
CA ALA A 283 -1.67 -8.03 16.56
C ALA A 283 -0.82 -6.76 16.68
N VAL A 284 0.40 -6.82 16.18
CA VAL A 284 1.34 -5.70 16.04
C VAL A 284 1.97 -5.76 14.66
N ARG A 285 1.83 -4.68 13.91
CA ARG A 285 2.51 -4.47 12.63
C ARG A 285 3.39 -3.23 12.74
N GLN A 286 4.70 -3.40 12.61
CA GLN A 286 5.64 -2.26 12.69
C GLN A 286 6.08 -1.81 11.31
N ASN A 287 6.19 -0.50 11.12
CA ASN A 287 6.69 0.05 9.87
C ASN A 287 7.46 1.35 10.18
N LEU A 288 8.77 1.31 9.95
CA LEU A 288 9.65 2.47 10.01
C LEU A 288 9.60 3.18 11.38
N GLN A 289 9.67 4.51 11.37
CA GLN A 289 9.57 5.39 12.54
C GLN A 289 8.26 6.19 12.52
N LEU A 290 7.94 6.85 13.64
CA LEU A 290 6.74 7.70 13.71
C LEU A 290 6.90 8.94 12.83
N LEU A 291 5.86 9.23 12.04
CA LEU A 291 5.72 10.47 11.27
C LEU A 291 5.29 11.64 12.16
N VAL A 292 4.38 11.35 13.09
CA VAL A 292 3.85 12.31 14.07
C VAL A 292 4.01 11.68 15.44
N ASP A 293 4.53 12.47 16.37
CA ASP A 293 4.74 12.11 17.76
C ASP A 293 4.35 13.28 18.67
N HIS A 294 3.56 13.02 19.71
CA HIS A 294 2.98 14.04 20.59
C HIS A 294 2.34 15.24 19.85
N GLY A 295 1.67 14.98 18.73
CA GLY A 295 1.01 15.98 17.89
C GLY A 295 1.96 16.85 17.07
N ARG A 296 3.25 16.47 16.96
CA ARG A 296 4.27 17.17 16.18
C ARG A 296 4.82 16.26 15.10
N VAL A 297 4.99 16.80 13.89
CA VAL A 297 5.74 16.10 12.84
C VAL A 297 7.17 15.89 13.32
N CYS A 298 7.66 14.64 13.26
CA CYS A 298 9.00 14.28 13.69
C CYS A 298 10.07 14.97 12.81
N ALA A 299 11.19 15.39 13.43
CA ALA A 299 12.23 16.16 12.74
C ALA A 299 12.83 15.40 11.53
N ASP A 300 13.01 14.09 11.68
CA ASP A 300 13.62 13.24 10.65
C ASP A 300 12.73 13.09 9.40
N VAL A 301 11.45 13.46 9.47
CA VAL A 301 10.55 13.43 8.30
C VAL A 301 11.07 14.32 7.18
N ALA A 302 11.78 15.40 7.51
CA ALA A 302 12.34 16.32 6.52
C ALA A 302 13.60 15.80 5.82
N SER A 303 14.27 14.77 6.35
CA SER A 303 15.54 14.27 5.78
C SER A 303 15.35 13.46 4.50
N ASN A 304 14.15 12.89 4.29
CA ASN A 304 13.85 11.94 3.22
C ASN A 304 14.88 10.78 3.15
N ASP A 305 15.48 10.43 4.29
CA ASP A 305 16.49 9.38 4.39
C ASP A 305 15.87 8.00 4.18
N PRO A 306 16.29 7.23 3.14
CA PRO A 306 15.77 5.89 2.89
C PRO A 306 16.06 4.89 4.02
N ALA A 307 17.05 5.15 4.89
CA ALA A 307 17.27 4.34 6.08
C ALA A 307 16.18 4.54 7.15
N VAL A 308 15.51 5.69 7.13
CA VAL A 308 14.45 6.05 8.08
C VAL A 308 13.06 5.82 7.48
N TRP A 309 12.86 6.18 6.22
CA TRP A 309 11.56 6.17 5.53
C TRP A 309 11.41 5.04 4.51
N GLY A 310 12.38 4.12 4.47
CA GLY A 310 12.43 3.03 3.52
C GLY A 310 12.72 3.46 2.08
N LEU A 311 12.97 2.50 1.20
CA LEU A 311 13.23 2.78 -0.20
C LEU A 311 11.94 3.22 -0.90
N THR A 312 11.99 4.36 -1.56
CA THR A 312 10.89 4.79 -2.43
C THR A 312 11.00 4.16 -3.81
N ILE A 313 9.86 4.01 -4.47
CA ILE A 313 9.83 3.67 -5.91
C ILE A 313 10.67 4.71 -6.64
N ALA A 314 11.57 4.26 -7.51
CA ALA A 314 12.49 5.12 -8.26
C ALA A 314 13.48 5.99 -7.43
N GLY A 315 13.51 5.89 -6.09
CA GLY A 315 14.20 6.89 -5.26
C GLY A 315 13.49 8.27 -5.29
N ALA A 316 12.21 8.31 -5.66
CA ALA A 316 11.42 9.52 -5.81
C ALA A 316 10.83 10.01 -4.48
N ASP A 317 10.74 11.33 -4.33
CA ASP A 317 10.20 11.98 -3.14
C ASP A 317 8.67 11.93 -3.10
N TYR A 318 8.02 12.08 -4.26
CA TYR A 318 6.57 12.22 -4.41
C TYR A 318 5.97 11.02 -5.13
N VAL A 319 5.36 10.13 -4.37
CA VAL A 319 4.80 8.85 -4.84
C VAL A 319 3.38 8.68 -4.30
N TRP A 320 2.73 7.56 -4.62
CA TRP A 320 1.59 7.17 -3.79
C TRP A 320 2.09 6.93 -2.37
N ARG A 321 1.39 7.41 -1.36
CA ARG A 321 1.68 7.05 0.04
C ARG A 321 0.40 6.77 0.78
N SER A 322 0.51 5.96 1.83
CA SER A 322 -0.54 5.80 2.83
C SER A 322 0.06 5.90 4.23
N GLY A 323 -0.76 6.24 5.21
CA GLY A 323 -0.35 6.35 6.60
C GLY A 323 -1.55 6.25 7.53
N ILE A 324 -1.29 5.88 8.78
CA ILE A 324 -2.31 5.71 9.81
C ILE A 324 -1.88 6.40 11.09
N GLY A 325 -2.83 6.97 11.80
CA GLY A 325 -2.62 7.59 13.10
C GLY A 325 -3.84 7.53 13.99
N VAL A 326 -3.64 8.01 15.21
CA VAL A 326 -4.70 8.17 16.21
C VAL A 326 -4.69 9.59 16.74
N ASP A 327 -5.87 10.16 16.98
CA ASP A 327 -6.01 11.41 17.71
C ASP A 327 -6.00 11.18 19.24
N ALA A 328 -6.09 12.27 20.02
CA ALA A 328 -6.11 12.21 21.48
C ALA A 328 -7.36 11.52 22.08
N HIS A 329 -8.38 11.26 21.27
CA HIS A 329 -9.64 10.61 21.64
C HIS A 329 -9.73 9.16 21.16
N GLY A 330 -8.70 8.66 20.45
CA GLY A 330 -8.65 7.32 19.88
C GLY A 330 -9.36 7.20 18.52
N THR A 331 -9.75 8.31 17.88
CA THR A 331 -10.20 8.30 16.49
C THR A 331 -9.06 7.83 15.61
N VAL A 332 -9.32 6.82 14.79
CA VAL A 332 -8.33 6.31 13.84
C VAL A 332 -8.44 7.13 12.56
N ILE A 333 -7.29 7.61 12.09
CA ILE A 333 -7.15 8.45 10.90
C ILE A 333 -6.27 7.72 9.91
N GLU A 334 -6.79 7.42 8.73
CA GLU A 334 -6.02 6.92 7.59
C GLU A 334 -5.91 8.01 6.54
N VAL A 335 -4.72 8.17 5.96
CA VAL A 335 -4.47 9.11 4.88
C VAL A 335 -3.80 8.37 3.74
N SER A 336 -4.34 8.51 2.53
CA SER A 336 -3.72 7.99 1.31
C SER A 336 -3.85 8.97 0.16
N GLY A 337 -2.92 8.91 -0.78
CA GLY A 337 -2.96 9.78 -1.95
C GLY A 337 -1.78 9.63 -2.90
N PRO A 338 -1.94 10.04 -4.17
CA PRO A 338 -0.82 10.22 -5.09
C PRO A 338 -0.01 11.47 -4.75
N SER A 339 1.23 11.53 -5.26
CA SER A 339 2.10 12.71 -5.17
C SER A 339 2.36 13.19 -3.74
N LEU A 340 2.50 12.24 -2.81
CA LEU A 340 2.83 12.49 -1.42
C LEU A 340 4.33 12.23 -1.18
N SER A 341 4.94 13.12 -0.40
CA SER A 341 6.21 12.89 0.28
C SER A 341 5.95 12.53 1.74
N ALA A 342 6.93 11.98 2.45
CA ALA A 342 6.80 11.72 3.89
C ALA A 342 6.41 13.01 4.67
N PRO A 343 7.00 14.19 4.37
CA PRO A 343 6.53 15.45 4.94
C PRO A 343 5.08 15.83 4.64
N SER A 344 4.59 15.66 3.40
CA SER A 344 3.19 16.01 3.10
C SER A 344 2.22 15.04 3.76
N LEU A 345 2.52 13.73 3.77
CA LEU A 345 1.74 12.73 4.51
C LEU A 345 1.68 13.04 6.01
N ALA A 346 2.82 13.28 6.66
CA ALA A 346 2.88 13.59 8.09
C ALA A 346 2.07 14.85 8.45
N ARG A 347 2.16 15.90 7.62
CA ARG A 347 1.38 17.13 7.81
C ARG A 347 -0.12 16.92 7.64
N LEU A 348 -0.56 16.07 6.70
CA LEU A 348 -1.97 15.73 6.54
C LEU A 348 -2.51 14.97 7.76
N LEU A 349 -1.77 13.97 8.25
CA LEU A 349 -2.11 13.22 9.46
C LEU A 349 -2.19 14.13 10.69
N GLN A 350 -1.17 14.97 10.91
CA GLN A 350 -1.17 15.95 12.00
C GLN A 350 -2.36 16.91 11.90
N ARG A 351 -2.64 17.41 10.71
CA ARG A 351 -3.73 18.36 10.45
C ARG A 351 -5.12 17.73 10.65
N ALA A 352 -5.23 16.43 10.41
CA ALA A 352 -6.41 15.64 10.74
C ALA A 352 -6.58 15.39 12.25
N GLY A 353 -5.61 15.80 13.06
CA GLY A 353 -5.64 15.70 14.52
C GLY A 353 -4.83 14.53 15.08
N ALA A 354 -4.11 13.78 14.25
CA ALA A 354 -3.28 12.69 14.73
C ALA A 354 -2.23 13.21 15.72
N VAL A 355 -2.21 12.62 16.92
CA VAL A 355 -1.16 12.87 17.92
C VAL A 355 -0.01 11.90 17.77
N ARG A 356 -0.28 10.71 17.22
CA ARG A 356 0.71 9.70 16.84
C ARG A 356 0.33 9.14 15.49
N ALA A 357 1.31 9.00 14.59
CA ALA A 357 1.06 8.46 13.26
C ALA A 357 2.29 7.82 12.64
N MET A 358 2.08 6.89 11.73
CA MET A 358 3.12 6.14 11.03
C MET A 358 2.79 5.97 9.54
N GLU A 359 3.84 5.74 8.74
CA GLU A 359 3.70 5.43 7.32
C GLU A 359 3.27 3.97 7.12
N LEU A 360 2.42 3.73 6.13
CA LEU A 360 2.05 2.43 5.59
C LEU A 360 2.66 2.28 4.18
N ASP A 361 2.30 1.24 3.42
CA ASP A 361 2.85 1.05 2.06
C ASP A 361 2.71 2.29 1.16
N ILE A 362 3.70 2.50 0.29
CA ILE A 362 3.81 3.61 -0.66
C ILE A 362 3.77 3.13 -2.11
N ASN A 363 3.66 1.82 -2.34
CA ASN A 363 3.56 1.31 -3.69
C ASN A 363 2.14 1.53 -4.25
N PRO A 364 1.96 2.12 -5.44
CA PRO A 364 0.65 2.32 -6.07
C PRO A 364 -0.09 1.01 -6.39
N ALA A 365 0.59 -0.14 -6.35
CA ALA A 365 -0.04 -1.45 -6.40
C ALA A 365 -0.63 -1.88 -5.04
N TRP A 366 -0.15 -1.32 -3.93
CA TRP A 366 -0.52 -1.73 -2.57
C TRP A 366 -1.39 -0.71 -1.85
N VAL A 367 -1.15 0.59 -2.03
CA VAL A 367 -1.99 1.66 -1.46
C VAL A 367 -3.45 1.48 -1.86
N SER A 368 -4.31 1.33 -0.87
CA SER A 368 -5.76 1.21 -1.08
C SER A 368 -6.52 1.43 0.21
N THR A 369 -7.57 2.24 0.12
CA THR A 369 -8.63 2.32 1.14
C THR A 369 -9.99 2.22 0.46
N MET A 370 -10.85 1.37 1.00
CA MET A 370 -12.19 1.14 0.50
C MET A 370 -13.19 1.21 1.64
N TRP A 371 -14.40 1.63 1.33
CA TRP A 371 -15.56 1.48 2.20
C TRP A 371 -16.61 0.59 1.51
N TYR A 372 -17.51 0.01 2.29
CA TYR A 372 -18.47 -0.97 1.80
C TYR A 372 -19.90 -0.54 2.09
N SER A 373 -20.78 -0.69 1.09
CA SER A 373 -22.22 -0.59 1.24
C SER A 373 -22.89 -1.96 1.08
N GLY A 374 -24.21 -2.02 1.26
CA GLY A 374 -24.97 -3.27 1.13
C GLY A 374 -24.56 -4.33 2.15
N SER A 375 -24.27 -3.91 3.39
CA SER A 375 -23.81 -4.78 4.47
C SER A 375 -22.52 -5.55 4.12
N GLY A 376 -21.56 -4.86 3.50
CA GLY A 376 -20.25 -5.41 3.17
C GLY A 376 -20.14 -6.02 1.76
N SER A 377 -21.21 -6.02 0.95
CA SER A 377 -21.20 -6.65 -0.37
C SER A 377 -20.62 -5.78 -1.48
N THR A 378 -20.74 -4.45 -1.36
CA THR A 378 -20.46 -3.52 -2.46
C THR A 378 -19.29 -2.60 -2.09
N PRO A 379 -18.09 -2.85 -2.64
CA PRO A 379 -16.92 -2.04 -2.34
C PRO A 379 -16.88 -0.74 -3.14
N HIS A 380 -16.41 0.33 -2.50
CA HIS A 380 -16.19 1.65 -3.09
C HIS A 380 -14.78 2.10 -2.74
N LYS A 381 -14.03 2.58 -3.73
CA LYS A 381 -12.70 3.14 -3.48
C LYS A 381 -12.81 4.57 -2.95
N VAL A 382 -11.99 4.95 -1.98
CA VAL A 382 -11.88 6.36 -1.58
C VAL A 382 -11.10 7.17 -2.61
N LEU A 383 -10.17 6.53 -3.33
CA LEU A 383 -9.34 7.14 -4.38
C LEU A 383 -9.22 6.20 -5.58
N PRO A 384 -8.95 6.71 -6.80
CA PRO A 384 -8.83 5.90 -8.00
C PRO A 384 -7.47 5.16 -8.09
N PHE A 385 -7.10 4.39 -7.07
CA PHE A 385 -5.92 3.52 -7.10
C PHE A 385 -6.12 2.35 -8.10
N SER A 386 -5.01 1.72 -8.51
CA SER A 386 -4.97 0.78 -9.64
C SER A 386 -5.72 -0.54 -9.42
N ARG A 387 -5.62 -1.12 -8.22
CA ARG A 387 -6.22 -2.41 -7.84
C ARG A 387 -7.75 -2.34 -7.85
N PRO A 388 -8.48 -3.43 -8.13
CA PRO A 388 -9.94 -3.41 -8.10
C PRO A 388 -10.46 -3.20 -6.66
N ALA A 389 -11.69 -2.70 -6.53
CA ALA A 389 -12.27 -2.34 -5.23
C ALA A 389 -12.55 -3.57 -4.35
N ASP A 390 -12.76 -4.74 -4.96
CA ASP A 390 -12.97 -6.03 -4.32
C ASP A 390 -11.68 -6.84 -4.11
N ARG A 391 -10.49 -6.23 -4.20
CA ARG A 391 -9.19 -6.94 -4.13
C ARG A 391 -9.02 -7.89 -2.94
N TYR A 392 -9.64 -7.57 -1.79
CA TYR A 392 -9.58 -8.39 -0.57
C TYR A 392 -10.66 -9.47 -0.51
N PHE A 393 -11.55 -9.59 -1.51
CA PHE A 393 -12.48 -10.71 -1.66
C PHE A 393 -11.83 -11.96 -2.26
N THR A 394 -10.53 -11.88 -2.50
CA THR A 394 -9.65 -12.95 -2.97
C THR A 394 -8.33 -12.89 -2.20
N PRO A 395 -7.57 -13.99 -2.11
CA PRO A 395 -6.24 -14.02 -1.51
C PRO A 395 -5.35 -12.82 -1.88
N SER A 396 -4.83 -12.14 -0.86
CA SER A 396 -3.87 -11.04 -1.01
C SER A 396 -2.48 -11.49 -0.56
N THR A 397 -1.44 -11.13 -1.34
CA THR A 397 -0.05 -11.40 -0.94
C THR A 397 0.40 -10.56 0.25
N ARG A 398 -0.23 -9.40 0.45
CA ARG A 398 0.06 -8.42 1.51
C ARG A 398 -0.98 -8.50 2.61
N ASP A 399 -0.55 -8.22 3.82
CA ASP A 399 -1.44 -8.06 4.95
C ASP A 399 -2.26 -6.76 4.82
N PHE A 400 -3.42 -6.75 5.45
CA PHE A 400 -4.36 -5.64 5.39
C PHE A 400 -5.21 -5.57 6.67
N VAL A 401 -5.92 -4.48 6.85
CA VAL A 401 -6.85 -4.30 7.97
C VAL A 401 -8.28 -4.22 7.44
N ALA A 402 -9.17 -4.99 8.06
CA ALA A 402 -10.61 -4.91 7.86
C ALA A 402 -11.26 -4.17 9.04
N VAL A 403 -12.28 -3.37 8.73
CA VAL A 403 -13.03 -2.57 9.69
C VAL A 403 -14.48 -3.06 9.72
N TYR A 404 -14.95 -3.40 10.91
CA TYR A 404 -16.29 -3.92 11.14
C TYR A 404 -17.09 -3.02 12.08
N ALA A 405 -18.42 -3.08 11.98
CA ALA A 405 -19.29 -2.55 13.02
C ALA A 405 -19.04 -3.27 14.37
N ARG A 406 -19.18 -2.54 15.47
CA ARG A 406 -19.10 -3.07 16.83
C ARG A 406 -20.35 -3.82 17.26
#